data_AF-A0A8S9QCD2-F1
#
_entry.id   AF-A0A8S9QCD2-F1
#
_cell.length_a   1.000
_cell.length_b   1.000
_cell.length_c   1.000
_cell.angle_alpha   90.00
_cell.angle_beta   90.00
_cell.angle_gamma   90.00
#
_symmetry.space_group_name_H-M   'P 1'
#
loop_
_entity.id
_entity.type
_entity.pdbx_description
1 polymer ?
#
loop_
_entity_poly.entity_id
_entity_poly.type
_entity_poly.pdbx_seq_one_letter_code
_entity_poly.pdbx_strand_id
1 'polypeptide(L)'
;MDELVKMKKLADQRKLQIIPIFYKVNARDVRKQTGEFGENFWTLAKASSGDQIKKWKEALECVSDKMGLSLKDKRYFPLTLNTHSHSH
;
A
#
# COMPACT_ATOMS: atom_id res chain seq x y z
N MET A 1 12.15 -6.03 -0.84
CA MET A 1 11.14 -6.99 -0.34
C MET A 1 11.60 -7.77 0.89
N ASP A 2 12.88 -8.05 1.06
CA ASP A 2 13.37 -8.85 2.20
C ASP A 2 13.18 -8.19 3.56
N GLU A 3 13.16 -6.86 3.63
CA GLU A 3 12.81 -6.13 4.86
C GLU A 3 11.38 -6.43 5.32
N LEU A 4 10.40 -6.48 4.41
CA LEU A 4 9.02 -6.86 4.73
C LEU A 4 8.95 -8.29 5.29
N VAL A 5 9.77 -9.21 4.77
CA VAL A 5 9.87 -10.58 5.30
C VAL A 5 10.43 -10.59 6.72
N LYS A 6 11.47 -9.79 6.99
CA LYS A 6 12.05 -9.63 8.33
C LYS A 6 11.02 -9.01 9.29
N MET A 7 10.31 -7.97 8.87
CA MET A 7 9.26 -7.33 9.66
C MET A 7 8.13 -8.31 9.98
N LYS A 8 7.64 -9.08 9.00
CA LYS A 8 6.65 -10.14 9.23
C LYS A 8 7.14 -11.12 10.30
N LYS A 9 8.38 -11.62 10.17
CA LYS A 9 8.97 -12.55 11.16
C LYS A 9 8.98 -11.95 12.57
N LEU A 10 9.33 -10.67 12.73
CA LEU A 10 9.32 -10.00 14.04
C LEU A 10 7.91 -9.76 14.56
N ALA A 11 6.96 -9.44 13.68
CA ALA A 11 5.55 -9.28 14.03
C ALA A 11 4.91 -10.62 14.48
N ASP A 12 5.22 -11.72 13.79
CA ASP A 12 4.78 -13.08 14.17
C ASP A 12 5.33 -13.47 15.56
N GLN A 13 6.55 -13.03 15.89
CA GLN A 13 7.16 -13.17 17.21
C GLN A 13 6.63 -12.19 18.26
N ARG A 14 5.65 -11.34 17.91
CA ARG A 14 5.12 -10.25 18.76
C ARG A 14 6.19 -9.26 19.27
N LYS A 15 7.30 -9.14 18.55
CA LYS A 15 8.41 -8.22 18.86
C LYS A 15 8.29 -6.87 18.14
N LEU A 16 7.38 -6.76 17.18
CA LEU A 16 7.22 -5.56 16.37
C LEU A 16 5.74 -5.32 16.04
N GLN A 17 5.25 -4.13 16.35
CA GLN A 17 3.98 -3.63 15.83
C GLN A 17 4.23 -2.93 14.50
N ILE A 18 3.49 -3.32 13.46
CA ILE A 18 3.63 -2.75 12.11
C ILE A 18 2.38 -1.93 11.81
N ILE A 19 2.57 -0.69 11.39
CA ILE A 19 1.51 0.20 10.90
C ILE A 19 1.87 0.56 9.45
N PRO A 20 1.22 -0.04 8.44
CA PRO A 20 1.52 0.25 7.04
C PRO A 20 1.01 1.65 6.64
N ILE A 21 1.83 2.36 5.88
CA ILE A 21 1.45 3.61 5.19
C ILE A 21 1.37 3.30 3.70
N PHE A 22 0.16 3.36 3.15
CA PHE A 22 -0.07 3.17 1.72
C PHE A 22 -0.05 4.54 1.03
N TYR A 23 1.10 4.88 0.46
CA TYR A 23 1.29 6.14 -0.25
C TYR A 23 1.04 5.97 -1.74
N LYS A 24 0.00 6.64 -2.25
CA LYS A 24 -0.39 6.61 -3.68
C LYS A 24 -0.59 5.21 -4.27
N VAL A 25 -0.80 4.21 -3.41
CA VAL A 25 -1.10 2.83 -3.79
C VAL A 25 -2.38 2.38 -3.10
N ASN A 26 -3.13 1.50 -3.74
CA ASN A 26 -4.29 0.87 -3.13
C ASN A 26 -3.83 -0.32 -2.28
N ALA A 27 -4.22 -0.36 -1.00
CA ALA A 27 -3.90 -1.48 -0.11
C ALA A 27 -4.36 -2.83 -0.66
N ARG A 28 -5.48 -2.87 -1.40
CA ARG A 28 -5.96 -4.09 -2.07
C ARG A 28 -4.97 -4.59 -3.13
N ASP A 29 -4.40 -3.67 -3.90
CA ASP A 29 -3.44 -3.99 -4.95
C ASP A 29 -2.10 -4.44 -4.37
N VAL A 30 -1.69 -3.86 -3.25
CA VAL A 30 -0.52 -4.33 -2.47
C VAL A 30 -0.77 -5.73 -1.90
N ARG A 31 -1.94 -5.96 -1.29
CA ARG A 31 -2.31 -7.26 -0.69
C ARG A 31 -2.37 -8.38 -1.73
N LYS A 32 -2.98 -8.13 -2.89
CA LYS A 32 -3.22 -9.14 -3.94
C LYS A 32 -2.15 -9.15 -5.04
N GLN A 33 -1.19 -8.23 -4.98
CA GLN A 33 -0.21 -7.99 -6.04
C GLN A 33 -0.88 -7.80 -7.40
N THR A 34 -1.86 -6.88 -7.44
CA THR A 34 -2.61 -6.49 -8.64
C THR A 34 -2.37 -5.01 -8.99
N GLY A 35 -2.91 -4.54 -10.12
CA GLY A 35 -2.72 -3.16 -10.59
C GLY A 35 -1.24 -2.82 -10.85
N GLU A 36 -0.92 -1.52 -10.88
CA GLU A 36 0.44 -1.02 -11.12
C GLU A 36 1.47 -1.59 -10.12
N PHE A 37 1.09 -1.74 -8.85
CA PHE A 37 1.93 -2.37 -7.85
C PHE A 37 2.25 -3.83 -8.21
N GLY A 38 1.24 -4.58 -8.65
CA GLY A 38 1.36 -5.96 -9.09
C GLY A 38 2.26 -6.13 -10.31
N GLU A 39 2.14 -5.27 -11.31
CA GLU A 39 2.96 -5.29 -12.52
C GLU A 39 4.46 -5.14 -12.19
N ASN A 40 4.78 -4.19 -11.30
CA ASN A 40 6.14 -4.00 -10.81
C ASN A 40 6.63 -5.19 -9.96
N PHE A 41 5.75 -5.74 -9.10
CA PHE A 41 6.06 -6.92 -8.30
C PHE A 41 6.39 -8.14 -9.17
N TRP A 42 5.58 -8.43 -10.20
CA TRP A 42 5.81 -9.57 -11.09
C TRP A 42 7.03 -9.39 -11.99
N THR A 43 7.38 -8.15 -12.34
CA THR A 43 8.63 -7.85 -13.04
C THR A 43 9.85 -8.21 -12.18
N LEU A 44 9.84 -7.84 -10.89
CA LEU A 44 10.88 -8.26 -9.93
C LEU A 44 10.91 -9.78 -9.73
N ALA A 45 9.74 -10.42 -9.67
CA ALA A 45 9.60 -11.85 -9.43
C ALA A 45 10.25 -12.72 -10.51
N LYS A 46 10.36 -12.25 -11.76
CA LYS A 46 10.98 -13.00 -12.87
C LYS A 46 12.42 -13.44 -12.59
N ALA A 47 13.16 -12.67 -11.80
CA ALA A 47 14.56 -12.96 -11.45
C ALA A 47 14.71 -13.64 -10.08
N SER A 48 13.62 -14.05 -9.45
CA SER A 48 13.59 -14.52 -8.06
C SER A 48 13.20 -15.99 -7.96
N SER A 49 13.63 -16.67 -6.90
CA SER A 49 13.22 -18.06 -6.67
C SER A 49 11.75 -18.15 -6.22
N GLY A 50 11.13 -19.31 -6.46
CA GLY A 50 9.76 -19.57 -5.99
C GLY A 50 9.58 -19.36 -4.49
N ASP A 51 10.59 -19.73 -3.69
CA ASP A 51 10.59 -19.53 -2.24
C ASP A 51 10.67 -18.05 -1.85
N GLN A 52 11.46 -17.25 -2.57
CA GLN A 52 11.51 -15.80 -2.36
C GLN A 52 10.16 -15.16 -2.67
N ILE A 53 9.57 -15.51 -3.81
CA ILE A 53 8.26 -15.00 -4.22
C ILE A 53 7.20 -15.34 -3.17
N LYS A 54 7.17 -16.59 -2.69
CA LYS A 54 6.25 -17.03 -1.65
C LYS A 54 6.38 -16.20 -0.37
N LYS A 55 7.60 -16.02 0.15
CA LYS A 55 7.87 -15.22 1.35
C LYS A 55 7.43 -13.77 1.18
N TRP A 56 7.67 -13.18 0.00
CA TRP A 56 7.25 -11.81 -0.27
C TRP A 56 5.73 -11.66 -0.32
N LYS A 57 5.02 -12.60 -0.96
CA LYS A 57 3.54 -12.60 -0.99
C LYS A 57 2.94 -12.69 0.42
N GLU A 58 3.43 -13.63 1.23
CA GLU A 58 2.99 -13.79 2.62
C GLU A 58 3.25 -12.54 3.47
N ALA A 59 4.40 -11.88 3.26
CA ALA A 59 4.73 -10.64 3.95
C ALA A 59 3.83 -9.47 3.54
N LEU A 60 3.56 -9.31 2.24
CA LEU A 60 2.66 -8.28 1.73
C LEU A 60 1.23 -8.47 2.21
N GLU A 61 0.73 -9.70 2.22
CA GLU A 61 -0.61 -10.01 2.73
C GLU A 61 -0.71 -9.70 4.23
N CYS A 62 0.24 -10.20 5.04
CA CYS A 62 0.25 -9.98 6.48
C CYS A 62 0.35 -8.50 6.85
N VAL A 63 1.22 -7.75 6.17
CA VAL A 63 1.37 -6.31 6.42
C VAL A 63 0.15 -5.54 5.96
N SER A 64 -0.49 -5.95 4.85
CA SER A 64 -1.66 -5.24 4.31
C SER A 64 -2.95 -5.47 5.08
N ASP A 65 -3.04 -6.59 5.82
CA ASP A 65 -4.18 -6.90 6.69
C ASP A 65 -4.12 -6.19 8.05
N LYS A 66 -2.97 -5.58 8.39
CA LYS A 66 -2.87 -4.73 9.58
C LYS A 66 -3.52 -3.36 9.30
N MET A 67 -4.18 -2.80 10.31
CA MET A 67 -4.76 -1.45 10.22
C MET A 67 -3.71 -0.44 9.73
N GLY A 68 -4.00 0.22 8.60
CA GLY A 68 -3.07 1.10 7.90
C GLY A 68 -3.65 2.47 7.60
N LEU A 69 -2.78 3.45 7.43
CA LEU A 69 -3.14 4.80 6.98
C LEU A 69 -2.98 4.86 5.45
N SER A 70 -4.07 5.19 4.74
CA SER A 70 -4.04 5.40 3.29
C SER A 70 -3.95 6.90 3.01
N LEU A 71 -2.86 7.35 2.39
CA LEU A 71 -2.69 8.74 1.97
C LEU A 71 -2.92 8.82 0.47
N LYS A 72 -4.09 9.34 0.09
CA LYS A 72 -4.43 9.73 -1.28
C LYS A 72 -4.19 11.23 -1.42
N ASP A 73 -3.68 11.68 -2.57
CA ASP A 73 -3.46 13.11 -2.83
C ASP A 73 -4.73 13.90 -2.52
N LYS A 74 -4.65 14.83 -1.55
CA LYS A 74 -5.69 15.84 -1.35
C LYS A 74 -5.58 16.82 -2.51
N ARG A 75 -6.42 16.65 -3.53
CA ARG A 75 -6.69 17.75 -4.47
C ARG A 75 -7.31 18.89 -3.64
N TYR A 76 -6.56 19.98 -3.46
CA TYR A 76 -7.10 21.23 -2.96
C TYR A 76 -8.21 21.64 -3.94
N PHE A 77 -9.47 21.60 -3.50
CA PHE A 77 -10.55 22.30 -4.20
C PHE A 77 -10.32 23.80 -3.96
N PRO A 78 -10.16 24.63 -5.00
CA PRO A 78 -10.25 26.06 -4.82
C PRO A 78 -11.69 26.38 -4.45
N LEU A 79 -11.90 27.01 -3.29
CA LEU A 79 -13.17 27.63 -2.94
C LEU A 79 -13.38 28.83 -3.87
N THR A 80 -13.99 28.64 -5.04
CA THR A 80 -14.43 29.77 -5.88
C THR A 80 -15.81 30.23 -5.44
N LEU A 81 -15.87 31.52 -5.08
CA LEU A 81 -16.98 32.29 -4.55
C LEU A 81 -18.33 32.02 -5.24
N ASN A 82 -19.38 31.84 -4.43
CA ASN A 82 -20.73 32.22 -4.82
C ASN A 82 -20.78 33.76 -4.90
N THR A 83 -20.73 34.32 -6.11
CA THR A 83 -21.21 35.68 -6.35
C THR A 83 -22.74 35.64 -6.39
N HIS A 84 -23.37 36.18 -5.34
CA HIS A 84 -24.76 36.60 -5.37
C HIS A 84 -24.91 37.69 -6.44
N SER A 85 -25.65 37.41 -7.51
CA SER A 85 -26.23 38.46 -8.35
C SER A 85 -27.69 38.59 -7.97
N HIS A 86 -27.99 39.53 -7.07
CA HIS A 86 -29.27 40.21 -7.07
C HIS A 86 -29.28 41.15 -8.27
N SER A 87 -30.24 40.96 -9.17
CA SER A 87 -30.65 41.99 -10.12
C SER A 87 -32.16 42.11 -10.03
N HIS A 88 -32.60 43.31 -9.64
CA HIS A 88 -33.94 43.83 -9.88
C HIS A 88 -34.24 43.90 -11.38
#